data_AF-A0AAD8N4V5-F1
#
_entry.id   AF-A0AAD8N4V5-F1
#
_cell.length_a   1.000
_cell.length_b   1.000
_cell.length_c   1.000
_cell.angle_alpha   90.00
_cell.angle_beta   90.00
_cell.angle_gamma   90.00
#
_symmetry.space_group_name_H-M   'P 1'
#
loop_
_entity.id
_entity.type
_entity.pdbx_description
1 polymer ?
#
loop_
_entity_poly.entity_id
_entity_poly.type
_entity_poly.pdbx_seq_one_letter_code
_entity_poly.pdbx_strand_id
1 'polypeptide(L)'
;MENYAGSVYFQVLRTPSINGKLVAPIDVASCWIDPSKAHLETGWLPNDTSEARKLYVRALRALAHKVTRLDFYWPNILADAKSYVKKCERCQKHAPVVRQPPEMMTSINSPIPFAMWGMDILGHFQWQVLKESS
;
A
#
# COMPACT_ATOMS: atom_id res chain seq x y z
N MET A 1 -42.17 -10.75 -49.24
CA MET A 1 -42.68 -9.63 -48.41
C MET A 1 -42.56 -10.13 -46.97
N GLU A 2 -41.77 -9.63 -46.03
CA GLU A 2 -41.15 -8.32 -45.76
C GLU A 2 -39.93 -8.57 -44.83
N ASN A 3 -38.83 -7.83 -45.01
CA ASN A 3 -37.71 -7.79 -44.07
C ASN A 3 -37.83 -6.53 -43.21
N TYR A 4 -38.13 -6.66 -41.91
CA TYR A 4 -38.09 -5.56 -40.96
C TYR A 4 -36.66 -5.34 -40.45
N ALA A 5 -35.82 -4.71 -41.26
CA ALA A 5 -34.56 -4.13 -40.80
C ALA A 5 -34.82 -2.67 -40.44
N GLY A 6 -35.22 -2.41 -39.20
CA GLY A 6 -35.44 -1.05 -38.70
C GLY A 6 -34.12 -0.28 -38.63
N SER A 7 -33.99 0.78 -39.42
CA SER A 7 -32.89 1.74 -39.30
C SER A 7 -33.16 2.70 -38.15
N VAL A 8 -32.34 2.64 -37.10
CA VAL A 8 -32.33 3.63 -36.03
C VAL A 8 -31.46 4.81 -36.45
N TYR A 9 -32.06 5.99 -36.57
CA TYR A 9 -31.35 7.24 -36.82
C TYR A 9 -31.02 7.92 -35.50
N PHE A 10 -29.74 8.26 -35.29
CA PHE A 10 -29.31 9.11 -34.19
C PHE A 10 -28.56 10.33 -34.73
N GLN A 11 -28.75 11.48 -34.08
CA GLN A 11 -28.10 12.73 -34.46
C GLN A 11 -26.94 13.02 -33.49
N VAL A 12 -25.72 13.05 -34.02
CA VAL A 12 -24.54 13.45 -33.26
C VAL A 12 -24.44 14.98 -33.27
N LEU A 13 -24.79 15.61 -32.16
CA LEU A 13 -24.59 17.04 -31.97
C LEU A 13 -23.09 17.30 -31.72
N ARG A 14 -22.44 18.01 -32.65
CA ARG A 14 -21.00 18.34 -32.58
C ARG A 14 -20.66 19.44 -31.58
N THR A 15 -21.67 20.17 -31.10
CA THR A 15 -21.51 21.29 -30.19
C THR A 15 -22.53 21.18 -29.06
N PRO A 16 -22.11 21.32 -27.78
CA PRO A 16 -23.02 21.24 -26.65
C PRO A 16 -24.00 22.41 -26.66
N SER A 17 -25.29 22.14 -26.53
CA SER A 17 -26.37 23.16 -26.53
C SER A 17 -26.51 23.91 -25.20
N ILE A 18 -25.74 23.52 -24.18
CA ILE A 18 -25.75 24.09 -22.84
C ILE A 18 -24.44 24.84 -22.62
N ASN A 19 -24.52 26.11 -22.26
CA ASN A 19 -23.39 26.85 -21.71
C ASN A 19 -22.93 26.16 -20.43
N GLY A 20 -21.77 25.51 -20.48
CA GLY A 20 -21.20 24.74 -19.37
C GLY A 20 -20.79 25.64 -18.20
N LYS A 21 -21.76 26.10 -17.41
CA LYS A 21 -21.48 26.69 -16.10
C LYS A 21 -21.04 25.53 -15.20
N LEU A 22 -19.78 25.54 -14.79
CA LEU A 22 -19.26 24.57 -13.81
C LEU A 22 -20.01 24.78 -12.48
N VAL A 23 -20.95 23.87 -12.19
CA VAL A 23 -21.63 23.80 -10.89
C VAL A 23 -20.84 22.82 -10.03
N ALA A 24 -20.22 23.33 -8.96
CA ALA A 24 -19.36 22.56 -8.06
C ALA A 24 -18.15 21.90 -8.77
N PRO A 25 -17.13 22.69 -9.19
CA PRO A 25 -15.88 22.10 -9.66
C PRO A 25 -15.34 21.16 -8.58
N ILE A 26 -15.05 19.92 -8.96
CA ILE A 26 -14.39 18.96 -8.07
C ILE A 26 -13.03 19.56 -7.76
N ASP A 27 -12.86 20.02 -6.51
CA ASP A 27 -11.60 20.54 -6.04
C ASP A 27 -10.54 19.43 -6.15
N VAL A 28 -9.58 19.62 -7.05
CA VAL A 28 -8.46 18.70 -7.29
C VAL A 28 -7.34 18.94 -6.28
N ALA A 29 -7.58 19.79 -5.27
CA ALA A 29 -6.72 19.90 -4.10
C ALA A 29 -6.51 18.53 -3.46
N SER A 30 -5.39 18.42 -2.73
CA SER A 30 -4.93 17.13 -2.25
C SER A 30 -6.00 16.45 -1.39
N CYS A 31 -6.70 15.48 -1.93
CA CYS A 31 -7.89 14.91 -1.32
C CYS A 31 -7.51 13.66 -0.51
N TRP A 32 -8.39 13.25 0.40
CA TRP A 32 -8.14 12.14 1.31
C TRP A 32 -7.81 10.80 0.60
N ILE A 33 -8.05 10.71 -0.72
CA ILE A 33 -7.73 9.54 -1.55
C ILE A 33 -6.32 9.57 -2.14
N ASP A 34 -5.65 10.72 -2.17
CA ASP A 34 -4.35 10.89 -2.83
C ASP A 34 -3.26 9.97 -2.28
N PRO A 35 -3.18 9.70 -0.96
CA PRO A 35 -2.25 8.69 -0.45
C PRO A 35 -2.55 7.29 -0.99
N SER A 36 -3.83 6.99 -1.23
CA SER A 36 -4.26 5.70 -1.79
C SER A 36 -3.91 5.60 -3.28
N LYS A 37 -4.05 6.70 -4.03
CA LYS A 37 -3.69 6.76 -5.45
C LYS A 37 -2.18 6.72 -5.65
N ALA A 38 -1.43 7.51 -4.87
CA ALA A 38 0.03 7.48 -4.83
C ALA A 38 0.56 6.09 -4.46
N HIS A 39 -0.05 5.40 -3.49
CA HIS A 39 0.36 4.04 -3.17
C HIS A 39 0.22 3.06 -4.36
N LEU A 40 -0.87 3.18 -5.13
CA LEU A 40 -1.11 2.35 -6.31
C LEU A 40 -0.20 2.70 -7.49
N GLU A 41 0.15 3.97 -7.66
CA GLU A 41 0.93 4.49 -8.79
C GLU A 41 2.46 4.48 -8.53
N THR A 42 2.89 4.97 -7.36
CA THR A 42 4.32 5.16 -7.02
C THR A 42 4.83 4.16 -5.99
N GLY A 43 3.94 3.42 -5.32
CA GLY A 43 4.32 2.50 -4.25
C GLY A 43 4.77 3.20 -2.96
N TRP A 44 4.58 4.51 -2.85
CA TRP A 44 4.93 5.29 -1.66
C TRP A 44 4.07 4.88 -0.46
N LEU A 45 4.70 4.74 0.72
CA LEU A 45 4.05 4.43 1.99
C LEU A 45 4.60 5.32 3.12
N PRO A 46 3.76 5.77 4.07
CA PRO A 46 4.19 6.44 5.30
C PRO A 46 5.02 5.50 6.19
N ASN A 47 6.01 6.06 6.89
CA ASN A 47 6.86 5.32 7.83
C ASN A 47 6.13 4.84 9.11
N ASP A 48 4.98 5.44 9.44
CA ASP A 48 4.18 4.99 10.59
C ASP A 48 3.42 3.70 10.26
N THR A 49 3.60 2.69 11.11
CA THR A 49 2.95 1.38 11.02
C THR A 49 1.42 1.45 11.15
N SER A 50 0.89 2.43 11.89
CA SER A 50 -0.55 2.63 12.05
C SER A 50 -1.20 3.14 10.75
N GLU A 51 -0.52 4.06 10.07
CA GLU A 51 -0.92 4.60 8.77
C GLU A 51 -0.72 3.57 7.65
N ALA A 52 0.38 2.82 7.67
CA ALA A 52 0.61 1.70 6.76
C ALA A 52 -0.50 0.64 6.85
N ARG A 53 -1.01 0.36 8.06
CA ARG A 53 -2.15 -0.56 8.27
C ARG A 53 -3.44 -0.02 7.65
N LYS A 54 -3.72 1.28 7.80
CA LYS A 54 -4.89 1.92 7.18
C LYS A 54 -4.80 1.82 5.66
N LEU A 55 -3.59 2.01 5.10
CA LEU A 55 -3.34 1.87 3.67
C LEU A 55 -3.51 0.44 3.17
N TYR A 56 -3.03 -0.57 3.89
CA TYR A 56 -3.24 -1.98 3.54
C TYR A 56 -4.72 -2.34 3.43
N VAL A 57 -5.52 -1.97 4.44
CA VAL A 57 -6.96 -2.27 4.46
C VAL A 57 -7.69 -1.52 3.36
N ARG A 58 -7.31 -0.26 3.10
CA ARG A 58 -7.84 0.54 1.98
C ARG A 58 -7.46 -0.08 0.64
N ALA A 59 -6.22 -0.53 0.44
CA ALA A 59 -5.76 -1.16 -0.80
C ALA A 59 -6.51 -2.47 -1.08
N LEU A 60 -6.71 -3.31 -0.08
CA LEU A 60 -7.47 -4.57 -0.23
C LEU A 60 -8.93 -4.33 -0.62
N ARG A 61 -9.60 -3.37 0.04
CA ARG A 61 -10.96 -2.96 -0.32
C ARG A 61 -11.01 -2.28 -1.69
N ALA A 62 -10.05 -1.42 -2.00
CA ALA A 62 -9.97 -0.73 -3.28
C ALA A 62 -9.75 -1.71 -4.44
N LEU A 63 -8.92 -2.74 -4.27
CA LEU A 63 -8.72 -3.80 -5.26
C LEU A 63 -10.03 -4.53 -5.53
N ALA A 64 -10.70 -5.02 -4.48
CA ALA A 64 -11.99 -5.70 -4.60
C ALA A 64 -13.02 -4.80 -5.29
N HIS A 65 -13.10 -3.53 -4.87
CA HIS A 65 -14.04 -2.56 -5.42
C HIS A 65 -13.74 -2.16 -6.88
N LYS A 66 -12.46 -2.14 -7.28
CA LYS A 66 -12.04 -1.83 -8.66
C LYS A 66 -12.40 -2.97 -9.59
N VAL A 67 -12.21 -4.21 -9.14
CA VAL A 67 -12.58 -5.41 -9.88
C VAL A 67 -14.10 -5.50 -10.04
N THR A 68 -14.88 -5.22 -8.99
CA THR A 68 -16.35 -5.18 -9.09
C THR A 68 -16.87 -4.06 -10.00
N ARG A 69 -16.17 -2.91 -10.07
CA ARG A 69 -16.52 -1.81 -11.01
C ARG A 69 -16.24 -2.14 -12.47
N LEU A 70 -15.40 -3.14 -12.73
CA LEU A 70 -15.11 -3.65 -14.06
C LEU A 70 -16.07 -4.80 -14.43
N ASP A 71 -17.18 -4.95 -13.71
CA ASP A 71 -18.18 -6.02 -13.83
C ASP A 71 -17.64 -7.44 -13.64
N PHE A 72 -16.44 -7.57 -13.06
CA PHE A 72 -15.91 -8.87 -12.64
C PHE A 72 -16.37 -9.17 -11.22
N TYR A 73 -17.16 -10.24 -11.08
CA TYR A 73 -17.66 -10.71 -9.79
C TYR A 73 -17.38 -12.19 -9.60
N TRP A 74 -16.91 -12.55 -8.41
CA TRP A 74 -16.88 -13.93 -7.95
C TRP A 74 -16.97 -14.00 -6.42
N PRO A 75 -17.48 -15.10 -5.85
CA PRO A 75 -17.82 -15.19 -4.41
C PRO A 75 -16.63 -14.93 -3.46
N ASN A 76 -15.41 -15.20 -3.93
CA ASN A 76 -14.19 -15.20 -3.12
C ASN A 76 -13.26 -14.01 -3.41
N ILE A 77 -13.76 -12.92 -4.01
CA ILE A 77 -12.95 -11.76 -4.43
C ILE A 77 -12.09 -11.16 -3.31
N LEU A 78 -12.60 -11.14 -2.07
CA LEU A 78 -11.86 -10.68 -0.91
C LEU A 78 -10.78 -11.66 -0.46
N ALA A 79 -11.04 -12.97 -0.56
CA ALA A 79 -10.08 -14.00 -0.23
C ALA A 79 -8.94 -14.02 -1.25
N ASP A 80 -9.25 -13.80 -2.52
CA ASP A 80 -8.26 -13.70 -3.60
C ASP A 80 -7.47 -12.40 -3.53
N ALA A 81 -8.11 -11.26 -3.23
CA ALA A 81 -7.40 -10.01 -2.93
C ALA A 81 -6.44 -10.19 -1.74
N LYS A 82 -6.85 -10.89 -0.69
CA LYS A 82 -6.02 -11.20 0.48
C LYS A 82 -4.85 -12.11 0.10
N SER A 83 -5.08 -13.15 -0.71
CA SER A 83 -4.03 -14.07 -1.14
C SER A 83 -3.01 -13.39 -2.07
N TYR A 84 -3.48 -12.48 -2.93
CA TYR A 84 -2.65 -11.65 -3.80
C TYR A 84 -1.75 -10.72 -2.99
N VAL A 85 -2.34 -9.93 -2.09
CA VAL A 85 -1.60 -8.99 -1.24
C VAL A 85 -0.61 -9.74 -0.33
N LYS A 86 -0.95 -10.95 0.13
CA LYS A 86 -0.04 -11.82 0.88
C LYS A 86 1.18 -12.26 0.07
N LYS A 87 1.11 -12.33 -1.26
CA LYS A 87 2.25 -12.70 -2.14
C LYS A 87 3.05 -11.48 -2.61
N CYS A 88 2.50 -10.27 -2.49
CA CYS A 88 3.15 -9.05 -2.94
C CYS A 88 4.28 -8.64 -1.99
N GLU A 89 5.52 -8.65 -2.47
CA GLU A 89 6.71 -8.29 -1.69
C GLU A 89 6.63 -6.86 -1.13
N ARG A 90 6.15 -5.91 -1.93
CA ARG A 90 5.98 -4.51 -1.49
C ARG A 90 4.97 -4.38 -0.36
N CYS A 91 3.87 -5.15 -0.42
CA CYS A 91 2.87 -5.18 0.64
C CYS A 91 3.39 -5.92 1.88
N GLN A 92 4.19 -6.98 1.72
CA GLN A 92 4.79 -7.72 2.83
C GLN A 92 5.84 -6.90 3.58
N LYS A 93 6.75 -6.23 2.85
CA LYS A 93 7.84 -5.44 3.44
C LYS A 93 7.36 -4.36 4.40
N HIS A 94 6.17 -3.84 4.14
CA HIS A 94 5.57 -2.76 4.93
C HIS A 94 4.30 -3.21 5.67
N ALA A 95 4.01 -4.51 5.68
CA ALA A 95 2.96 -5.05 6.51
C ALA A 95 3.38 -4.91 7.98
N PRO A 96 2.47 -4.52 8.88
CA PRO A 96 2.79 -4.46 10.30
C PRO A 96 3.19 -5.85 10.81
N VAL A 97 4.27 -5.93 11.57
CA VAL A 97 4.70 -7.18 12.22
C VAL A 97 3.71 -7.47 13.35
N VAL A 98 2.69 -8.29 13.05
CA VAL A 98 1.56 -8.59 13.94
C VAL A 98 2.00 -9.31 15.23
N ARG A 99 3.20 -9.89 15.25
CA ARG A 99 3.74 -10.68 16.37
C ARG A 99 4.94 -10.01 17.04
N GLN A 100 4.94 -8.68 17.17
CA GLN A 100 5.92 -8.06 18.06
C GLN A 100 5.57 -8.40 19.52
N PRO A 101 6.56 -8.77 20.34
CA PRO A 101 6.36 -8.88 21.77
C PRO A 101 5.79 -7.56 22.31
N PRO A 102 4.76 -7.61 23.19
CA PRO A 102 4.17 -6.40 23.76
C PRO A 102 5.12 -5.65 24.70
N GLU A 103 6.18 -6.32 25.15
CA GLU A 103 7.15 -5.81 26.12
C GLU A 103 8.58 -5.95 25.57
N MET A 104 9.47 -5.01 25.93
CA MET A 104 10.89 -5.14 25.62
C MET A 104 11.43 -6.40 26.27
N MET A 105 12.16 -7.23 25.51
CA MET A 105 12.78 -8.43 26.05
C MET A 105 13.75 -8.04 27.18
N THR A 106 13.36 -8.33 28.42
CA THR A 106 14.23 -8.15 29.58
C THR A 106 15.27 -9.25 29.62
N SER A 107 16.53 -8.88 29.83
CA SER A 107 17.60 -9.86 30.03
C SER A 107 17.31 -10.77 31.22
N ILE A 108 17.54 -12.07 31.06
CA ILE A 108 17.42 -13.04 32.15
C ILE A 108 18.67 -12.88 33.02
N ASN A 109 18.49 -12.30 34.20
CA ASN A 109 19.56 -12.21 35.20
C ASN A 109 19.65 -13.56 35.94
N SER A 110 20.68 -14.35 35.65
CA SER A 110 20.96 -15.56 36.42
C SER A 110 21.60 -15.20 37.76
N PRO A 111 21.18 -15.80 38.90
CA PRO A 111 21.82 -15.59 40.20
C PRO A 111 23.22 -16.19 40.29
N ILE A 112 23.62 -17.01 39.32
CA ILE A 112 24.89 -17.71 39.30
C ILE A 112 25.87 -16.92 38.41
N PRO A 113 27.01 -16.44 38.96
CA PRO A 113 28.04 -15.82 38.13
C PRO A 113 28.50 -16.83 37.07
N PHE A 114 28.57 -16.41 35.80
CA PHE A 114 28.93 -17.19 34.60
C PHE A 114 27.89 -18.18 34.06
N ALA A 115 26.69 -18.30 34.64
CA ALA A 115 25.66 -19.21 34.09
C ALA A 115 25.08 -18.74 32.74
N MET A 116 25.24 -17.46 32.40
CA MET A 116 24.88 -16.92 31.10
C MET A 116 25.91 -15.87 30.69
N TRP A 117 26.37 -15.94 29.45
CA TRP A 117 27.30 -14.97 28.86
C TRP A 117 26.86 -14.71 27.42
N GLY A 118 27.01 -13.46 26.97
CA GLY A 118 26.73 -13.04 25.60
C GLY A 118 28.01 -12.53 24.97
N MET A 119 28.28 -12.95 23.72
CA MET A 119 29.29 -12.32 22.89
C MET A 119 28.59 -11.43 21.89
N ASP A 120 29.05 -10.18 21.78
CA ASP A 120 28.68 -9.29 20.69
C ASP A 120 29.92 -8.92 19.88
N ILE A 121 29.76 -8.83 18.57
CA ILE A 121 30.85 -8.45 17.67
C ILE A 121 30.81 -6.93 17.55
N LEU A 122 31.77 -6.26 18.18
CA LEU A 122 31.97 -4.83 17.98
C LEU A 122 32.30 -4.57 16.50
N GLY A 123 31.66 -3.54 15.95
CA GLY A 123 31.75 -3.18 14.53
C GLY A 123 33.16 -2.81 14.07
N HIS A 124 33.27 -2.39 12.81
CA HIS A 124 34.54 -2.13 12.13
C HIS A 124 35.47 -1.16 12.90
N PHE A 125 36.62 -1.64 13.32
CA PHE A 125 37.66 -0.81 13.94
C PHE A 125 38.47 -0.09 12.86
N GLN A 126 38.50 1.25 12.90
CA GLN A 126 39.42 2.03 12.08
C GLN A 126 40.81 1.93 12.70
N TRP A 127 41.72 1.22 12.04
CA TRP A 127 43.13 1.25 12.42
C TRP A 127 43.72 2.61 12.05
N GLN A 128 44.09 3.40 13.07
CA GLN A 128 44.94 4.56 12.85
C GLN A 128 46.36 4.05 12.62
N VAL A 129 46.82 4.14 11.38
CA VAL A 129 48.23 3.97 11.05
C VAL A 129 48.97 5.14 11.70
N LEU A 130 49.73 4.87 12.75
CA LEU A 130 50.65 5.84 13.33
C LEU A 130 51.64 6.21 12.21
N LYS A 131 51.51 7.43 11.67
CA LYS A 131 52.57 8.01 10.85
C LYS A 131 53.66 8.46 11.80
N GLU A 132 54.74 7.70 11.86
CA GLU A 132 55.98 8.18 12.45
C GLU A 132 56.43 9.42 11.66
N SER A 133 56.37 10.57 12.35
CA SER A 133 56.93 11.83 11.88
C SER A 133 58.45 11.73 11.94
N SER A 134 59.06 11.89 10.76
CA SER A 134 60.50 12.03 10.51
C SER A 134 61.19 13.04 11.42
#